data_AF-A0A8H7DAF0-F1
#
_entry.id   AF-A0A8H7DAF0-F1
#
_cell.length_a   1.000
_cell.length_b   1.000
_cell.length_c   1.000
_cell.angle_alpha   90.00
_cell.angle_beta   90.00
_cell.angle_gamma   90.00
#
_symmetry.space_group_name_H-M   'P 1'
#
loop_
_entity.id
_entity.type
_entity.pdbx_description
1 polymer ?
#
loop_
_entity_poly.entity_id
_entity_poly.type
_entity_poly.pdbx_seq_one_letter_code
_entity_poly.pdbx_strand_id
1 'polypeptide(L)'
;MDPMKTEPMTEEEKAKAFMKDMVDMDSGEIDQDEYIWPHAGSIDYNQVSTPVSNRIIRLLGDTTTSRGSNGQRPAAAPRGGRKSKNATTSSTQVDLQEQLTRARAELEAANKKLNEAAARGGGGADPAGDNREQVERLHRPKGEAGDSKNGFILLDAMGLANDRDLYEDILRHIHTNVARANLDYTVDFRRQDPGKLAAVYKLTRKEFPYLTRARFPLDWALAEMVKQYLRNKRRYAVKRGFIANRETRKRQREEDSVSNSQTKRRRVAGNVGHIDDEDEQDEQDEQDEEEQAEG
;
A
#
# COMPACT_ATOMS: atom_id res chain seq x y z
N MET A 1 32.09 -50.20 51.42
CA MET A 1 31.80 -49.33 50.25
C MET A 1 32.70 -49.79 49.14
N ASP A 2 32.19 -50.63 48.25
CA ASP A 2 32.94 -51.10 47.10
C ASP A 2 32.96 -50.01 46.03
N PRO A 3 34.14 -49.69 45.46
CA PRO A 3 34.22 -48.77 44.34
C PRO A 3 33.50 -49.40 43.13
N MET A 4 32.46 -48.71 42.64
CA MET A 4 31.76 -49.13 41.43
C MET A 4 32.75 -49.23 40.27
N LYS A 5 32.91 -50.44 39.74
CA LYS A 5 33.67 -50.70 38.53
C LYS A 5 32.90 -50.08 37.36
N THR A 6 33.41 -48.96 36.86
CA THR A 6 32.98 -48.42 35.57
C THR A 6 33.61 -49.27 34.48
N GLU A 7 32.81 -50.09 33.82
CA GLU A 7 33.27 -50.86 32.68
C GLU A 7 33.60 -49.91 31.51
N PRO A 8 34.71 -50.13 30.79
CA PRO A 8 35.12 -49.26 29.70
C PRO A 8 34.11 -49.39 28.56
N MET A 9 33.45 -48.27 28.21
CA MET A 9 32.56 -48.18 27.05
C MET A 9 33.24 -48.75 25.81
N THR A 10 32.51 -49.63 25.14
CA THR A 10 32.95 -50.26 23.90
C THR A 10 33.05 -49.23 22.78
N GLU A 11 33.94 -49.44 21.80
CA GLU A 11 34.06 -48.51 20.67
C GLU A 11 32.75 -48.34 19.89
N GLU A 12 31.89 -49.36 19.89
CA GLU A 12 30.58 -49.29 19.25
C GLU A 12 29.64 -48.31 19.97
N GLU A 13 29.69 -48.27 21.31
CA GLU A 13 28.91 -47.31 22.10
C GLU A 13 29.44 -45.88 21.94
N LYS A 14 30.76 -45.72 21.82
CA LYS A 14 31.37 -44.41 21.50
C LYS A 14 30.97 -43.94 20.11
N ALA A 15 30.93 -44.83 19.12
CA ALA A 15 30.48 -44.50 17.77
C ALA A 15 28.98 -44.17 17.72
N LYS A 16 28.14 -44.87 18.49
CA LYS A 16 26.71 -44.56 18.62
C LYS A 16 26.46 -43.24 19.34
N ALA A 17 27.22 -42.94 20.39
CA ALA A 17 27.14 -41.64 21.08
C ALA A 17 27.57 -40.49 20.14
N PHE A 18 28.62 -40.69 19.36
CA PHE A 18 29.09 -39.69 18.39
C PHE A 18 28.12 -39.49 17.21
N MET A 19 27.52 -40.56 16.68
CA MET A 19 26.49 -40.42 15.63
C MET A 19 25.20 -39.79 16.16
N LYS A 20 24.84 -40.01 17.42
CA LYS A 20 23.67 -39.37 18.03
C LYS A 20 23.85 -37.85 18.12
N ASP A 21 25.01 -37.38 18.59
CA ASP A 21 25.34 -35.94 18.60
C ASP A 21 25.43 -35.33 17.19
N MET A 22 25.80 -36.11 16.18
CA MET A 22 25.92 -35.64 14.80
C MET A 22 24.57 -35.52 14.08
N VAL A 23 23.53 -36.25 14.52
CA VAL A 23 22.17 -36.12 13.98
C VAL A 23 21.45 -34.92 14.61
N ASP A 24 21.74 -34.59 15.88
CA ASP A 24 21.16 -33.42 16.56
C ASP A 24 21.82 -32.08 16.15
N MET A 25 22.95 -32.10 15.43
CA MET A 25 23.62 -30.90 14.92
C MET A 25 23.16 -30.46 13.51
N ASP A 26 22.43 -31.30 12.77
CA ASP A 26 21.94 -31.01 11.41
C ASP A 26 20.40 -30.91 11.31
N SER A 27 19.70 -31.05 12.45
CA SER A 27 18.32 -30.58 12.62
C SER A 27 18.29 -29.17 13.22
N GLY A 28 19.32 -28.36 12.96
CA GLY A 28 19.19 -26.92 13.00
C GLY A 28 17.97 -26.59 12.16
N GLU A 29 16.88 -26.35 12.87
CA GLU A 29 15.58 -25.97 12.37
C GLU A 29 15.84 -24.79 11.43
N ILE A 30 15.95 -25.12 10.15
CA ILE A 30 15.86 -24.15 9.09
C ILE A 30 14.44 -23.65 9.27
N ASP A 31 14.31 -22.57 10.03
CA ASP A 31 13.16 -21.71 10.10
C ASP A 31 12.66 -21.61 8.66
N GLN A 32 11.62 -22.37 8.31
CA GLN A 32 10.95 -22.20 7.01
C GLN A 32 10.25 -20.83 6.95
N ASP A 33 10.28 -20.08 8.06
CA ASP A 33 9.99 -18.67 8.19
C ASP A 33 11.13 -17.74 7.70
N GLU A 34 12.30 -18.29 7.34
CA GLU A 34 13.21 -17.70 6.36
C GLU A 34 12.70 -18.02 4.93
N TYR A 35 11.42 -17.74 4.67
CA TYR A 35 11.01 -17.16 3.39
C TYR A 35 11.69 -15.79 3.28
N ILE A 36 13.02 -15.82 3.11
CA ILE A 36 13.76 -14.89 2.30
C ILE A 36 12.96 -14.86 1.01
N TRP A 37 12.10 -13.85 0.86
CA TRP A 37 11.68 -13.43 -0.46
C TRP A 37 12.97 -13.39 -1.26
N PRO A 38 13.18 -14.29 -2.26
CA PRO A 38 14.39 -14.24 -3.04
C PRO A 38 14.51 -12.79 -3.43
N HIS A 39 15.61 -12.16 -3.02
CA HIS A 39 15.91 -10.79 -3.36
C HIS A 39 15.43 -10.63 -4.78
N ALA A 40 14.32 -9.89 -4.96
CA ALA A 40 13.88 -9.46 -6.26
C ALA A 40 15.17 -8.90 -6.83
N GLY A 41 15.71 -9.61 -7.82
CA GLY A 41 17.10 -9.51 -8.20
C GLY A 41 17.43 -8.04 -8.19
N SER A 42 18.55 -7.67 -7.56
CA SER A 42 19.10 -6.34 -7.71
C SER A 42 18.96 -5.98 -9.18
N ILE A 43 17.91 -5.24 -9.52
CA ILE A 43 17.79 -4.58 -10.78
C ILE A 43 18.88 -3.56 -10.58
N ASP A 44 20.07 -3.90 -11.07
CA ASP A 44 21.08 -2.92 -11.35
C ASP A 44 20.38 -1.88 -12.22
N TYR A 45 19.88 -0.83 -11.59
CA TYR A 45 19.38 0.38 -12.22
C TYR A 45 20.54 1.15 -12.93
N ASN A 46 21.61 0.44 -13.30
CA ASN A 46 22.86 0.99 -13.78
C ASN A 46 23.37 0.41 -15.11
N GLN A 47 22.63 -0.44 -15.84
CA GLN A 47 23.00 -0.81 -17.21
C GLN A 47 21.80 -1.05 -18.15
N VAL A 48 21.03 -0.01 -18.43
CA VAL A 48 20.55 0.23 -19.81
C VAL A 48 20.80 1.70 -20.12
N SER A 49 22.06 2.02 -20.40
CA SER A 49 22.41 3.23 -21.14
C SER A 49 21.85 3.07 -22.56
N THR A 50 20.60 3.49 -22.76
CA THR A 50 20.16 3.86 -24.10
C THR A 50 20.83 5.18 -24.44
N PRO A 51 21.53 5.31 -25.57
CA PRO A 51 21.96 6.61 -26.07
C PRO A 51 20.74 7.31 -26.67
N VAL A 52 19.86 7.83 -25.82
CA VAL A 52 18.87 8.81 -26.26
C VAL A 52 19.59 10.15 -26.33
N SER A 53 19.78 10.60 -27.56
CA SER A 53 20.22 11.95 -27.94
C SER A 53 19.61 13.03 -27.05
N ASN A 54 20.35 13.43 -26.01
CA ASN A 54 20.20 14.75 -25.40
C ASN A 54 20.85 15.78 -26.33
N ARG A 55 20.07 16.21 -27.33
CA ARG A 55 20.38 17.41 -28.10
C ARG A 55 19.24 18.40 -27.87
N ILE A 56 19.61 19.57 -27.36
CA ILE A 56 18.77 20.78 -27.18
C ILE A 56 17.86 20.59 -25.96
N ILE A 57 18.14 21.16 -24.78
CA ILE A 57 18.06 22.60 -24.46
C ILE A 57 19.12 22.93 -23.39
N ARG A 58 20.17 23.65 -23.80
CA ARG A 58 20.96 24.54 -22.93
C ARG A 58 21.01 25.87 -23.65
N LEU A 59 20.25 26.84 -23.16
CA LEU A 59 20.56 28.25 -23.28
C LEU A 59 19.60 29.02 -22.37
N LEU A 60 20.20 29.80 -21.46
CA LEU A 60 19.61 30.86 -20.64
C LEU A 60 18.84 30.34 -19.39
N GLY A 61 19.26 30.58 -18.15
CA GLY A 61 20.38 31.36 -17.64
C GLY A 61 20.39 31.26 -16.11
N ASP A 62 21.59 31.25 -15.55
CA ASP A 62 21.82 31.42 -14.12
C ASP A 62 21.41 32.83 -13.68
N THR A 63 20.53 32.92 -12.68
CA THR A 63 20.55 34.06 -11.73
C THR A 63 20.39 33.53 -10.31
N THR A 64 21.52 33.10 -9.78
CA THR A 64 22.06 33.49 -8.46
C THR A 64 21.09 33.97 -7.39
N THR A 65 21.14 33.29 -6.23
CA THR A 65 21.42 33.89 -4.91
C THR A 65 20.66 35.15 -4.51
N SER A 66 19.76 35.05 -3.52
CA SER A 66 19.59 36.06 -2.44
C SER A 66 18.48 35.58 -1.48
N ARG A 67 18.77 34.72 -0.50
CA ARG A 67 19.10 35.04 0.91
C ARG A 67 18.57 36.40 1.38
N GLY A 68 17.61 36.35 2.29
CA GLY A 68 16.82 37.51 2.70
C GLY A 68 17.60 38.63 3.39
N SER A 69 17.01 39.81 3.30
CA SER A 69 17.24 40.91 4.23
C SER A 69 15.89 41.54 4.58
N ASN A 70 15.50 41.31 5.83
CA ASN A 70 14.62 42.14 6.60
C ASN A 70 15.21 43.56 6.67
N GLY A 71 14.45 44.62 6.38
CA GLY A 71 14.93 45.98 6.60
C GLY A 71 14.28 47.08 5.75
N GLN A 72 13.50 47.91 6.43
CA GLN A 72 13.27 49.33 6.17
C GLN A 72 12.31 49.73 5.03
N ARG A 73 11.12 50.16 5.47
CA ARG A 73 10.32 51.23 4.82
C ARG A 73 11.18 52.50 4.73
N PRO A 74 11.27 53.14 3.55
CA PRO A 74 11.36 54.59 3.48
C PRO A 74 10.02 55.20 3.05
N ALA A 75 9.76 56.34 3.67
CA ALA A 75 8.58 57.16 3.51
C ALA A 75 8.51 57.84 2.13
N ALA A 76 7.27 58.07 1.71
CA ALA A 76 6.75 59.15 0.88
C ALA A 76 7.73 59.99 0.04
N ALA A 77 7.53 59.98 -1.28
CA ALA A 77 7.66 61.18 -2.11
C ALA A 77 6.60 61.16 -3.24
N PRO A 78 6.09 62.34 -3.65
CA PRO A 78 4.84 62.45 -4.38
C PRO A 78 5.00 62.52 -5.91
N ARG A 79 3.94 62.07 -6.59
CA ARG A 79 3.31 62.71 -7.76
C ARG A 79 4.24 63.27 -8.85
N GLY A 80 4.63 62.39 -9.77
CA GLY A 80 4.94 62.77 -11.15
C GLY A 80 3.81 62.34 -12.08
N GLY A 81 2.86 63.24 -12.34
CA GLY A 81 1.76 63.03 -13.27
C GLY A 81 2.28 62.86 -14.69
N ARG A 82 2.50 61.62 -15.12
CA ARG A 82 2.82 61.29 -16.51
C ARG A 82 1.50 61.13 -17.27
N LYS A 83 1.09 62.20 -17.97
CA LYS A 83 0.02 62.17 -18.99
C LYS A 83 0.44 61.21 -20.10
N SER A 84 0.09 59.94 -19.96
CA SER A 84 0.34 58.91 -20.96
C SER A 84 -0.89 58.75 -21.87
N LYS A 85 -0.69 59.19 -23.10
CA LYS A 85 -1.40 58.93 -24.35
C LYS A 85 -2.32 57.67 -24.34
N ASN A 86 -3.62 57.87 -24.15
CA ASN A 86 -4.69 56.84 -24.21
C ASN A 86 -5.17 56.52 -25.65
N ALA A 87 -4.38 56.80 -26.70
CA ALA A 87 -4.86 56.70 -28.09
C ALA A 87 -4.52 55.37 -28.79
N THR A 88 -3.77 54.46 -28.16
CA THR A 88 -3.30 53.20 -28.80
C THR A 88 -3.96 51.94 -28.23
N THR A 89 -4.84 52.07 -27.23
CA THR A 89 -5.53 50.94 -26.58
C THR A 89 -6.81 50.50 -27.31
N SER A 90 -7.37 51.31 -28.23
CA SER A 90 -8.58 50.92 -28.97
C SER A 90 -8.30 49.88 -30.06
N SER A 91 -7.18 49.98 -30.76
CA SER A 91 -6.81 49.02 -31.82
C SER A 91 -6.56 47.63 -31.27
N THR A 92 -5.82 47.53 -30.16
CA THR A 92 -5.50 46.23 -29.52
C THR A 92 -6.73 45.54 -28.93
N GLN A 93 -7.75 46.30 -28.54
CA GLN A 93 -9.01 45.74 -28.03
C GLN A 93 -9.86 45.11 -29.15
N VAL A 94 -9.85 45.70 -30.35
CA VAL A 94 -10.53 45.15 -31.53
C VAL A 94 -9.87 43.84 -31.98
N ASP A 95 -8.53 43.82 -32.07
CA ASP A 95 -7.77 42.63 -32.45
C ASP A 95 -7.99 41.46 -31.46
N LEU A 96 -8.09 41.77 -30.16
CA LEU A 96 -8.33 40.77 -29.13
C LEU A 96 -9.75 40.19 -29.21
N GLN A 97 -10.76 41.02 -29.50
CA GLN A 97 -12.13 40.53 -29.69
C GLN A 97 -12.23 39.61 -30.91
N GLU A 98 -11.53 39.93 -32.00
CA GLU A 98 -11.48 39.08 -33.19
C GLU A 98 -10.78 37.73 -32.93
N GLN A 99 -9.72 37.71 -32.12
CA GLN A 99 -9.09 36.46 -31.70
C GLN A 99 -10.02 35.58 -30.85
N LEU A 100 -10.80 36.19 -29.96
CA LEU A 100 -11.75 35.46 -29.11
C LEU A 100 -12.92 34.87 -29.91
N THR A 101 -13.43 35.57 -30.93
CA THR A 101 -14.49 35.03 -31.78
C THR A 101 -13.97 33.89 -32.66
N ARG A 102 -12.76 34.01 -33.22
CA ARG A 102 -12.12 32.94 -33.99
C ARG A 102 -11.89 31.67 -33.15
N ALA A 103 -11.37 31.81 -31.93
CA ALA A 103 -11.13 30.67 -31.05
C ALA A 103 -12.42 29.95 -30.62
N ARG A 104 -13.52 30.69 -30.38
CA ARG A 104 -14.83 30.10 -30.06
C ARG A 104 -15.41 29.32 -31.23
N ALA A 105 -15.33 29.87 -32.45
CA ALA A 105 -15.80 29.19 -33.65
C ALA A 105 -15.03 27.88 -33.92
N GLU A 106 -13.72 27.86 -33.64
CA GLU A 106 -12.90 26.66 -33.78
C GLU A 106 -13.29 25.56 -32.78
N LEU A 107 -13.56 25.91 -31.51
CA LEU A 107 -14.03 24.97 -30.49
C LEU A 107 -15.40 24.38 -30.84
N GLU A 108 -16.32 25.19 -31.35
CA GLU A 108 -17.64 24.70 -31.80
C GLU A 108 -17.54 23.76 -32.99
N ALA A 109 -16.67 24.07 -33.96
CA ALA A 109 -16.41 23.19 -35.10
C ALA A 109 -15.77 21.84 -34.67
N ALA A 110 -14.87 21.86 -33.70
CA ALA A 110 -14.25 20.66 -33.14
C ALA A 110 -15.27 19.78 -32.39
N ASN A 111 -16.11 20.39 -31.54
CA ASN A 111 -17.18 19.67 -30.82
C ASN A 111 -18.21 19.07 -31.78
N LYS A 112 -18.55 19.79 -32.85
CA LYS A 112 -19.45 19.25 -33.88
C LYS A 112 -18.85 18.04 -34.59
N LYS A 113 -17.56 18.07 -34.94
CA LYS A 113 -16.85 16.91 -35.52
C LYS A 113 -16.79 15.72 -34.56
N LEU A 114 -16.60 15.95 -33.26
CA LEU A 114 -16.62 14.90 -32.24
C LEU A 114 -18.00 14.23 -32.14
N ASN A 115 -19.08 15.03 -32.16
CA ASN A 115 -20.44 14.52 -32.13
C ASN A 115 -20.82 13.78 -33.41
N GLU A 116 -20.39 14.27 -34.59
CA GLU A 116 -20.59 13.59 -35.87
C GLU A 116 -19.80 12.26 -35.95
N ALA A 117 -18.58 12.22 -35.39
CA ALA A 117 -17.79 11.00 -35.28
C ALA A 117 -18.44 9.99 -34.31
N ALA A 118 -18.99 10.46 -33.19
CA ALA A 118 -19.75 9.62 -32.26
C ALA A 118 -21.04 9.08 -32.90
N ALA A 119 -21.76 9.90 -33.67
CA ALA A 119 -22.96 9.48 -34.38
C ALA A 119 -22.67 8.47 -35.50
N ARG A 120 -21.54 8.62 -36.22
CA ARG A 120 -21.11 7.66 -37.24
C ARG A 120 -20.52 6.37 -36.66
N GLY A 121 -19.95 6.42 -35.46
CA GLY A 121 -19.42 5.26 -34.75
C GLY A 121 -20.44 4.50 -33.87
N GLY A 122 -21.63 5.05 -33.65
CA GLY A 122 -22.64 4.50 -32.73
C GLY A 122 -23.63 3.49 -33.31
N GLY A 123 -23.52 3.15 -34.61
CA GLY A 123 -24.55 2.39 -35.33
C GLY A 123 -24.28 0.89 -35.55
N GLY A 124 -23.21 0.32 -34.99
CA GLY A 124 -22.82 -1.06 -35.31
C GLY A 124 -21.88 -1.67 -34.28
N ALA A 125 -22.20 -1.52 -32.99
CA ALA A 125 -21.79 -2.53 -32.04
C ALA A 125 -22.78 -3.69 -32.19
N ASP A 126 -22.54 -4.54 -33.20
CA ASP A 126 -23.03 -5.90 -33.16
C ASP A 126 -22.75 -6.45 -31.76
N PRO A 127 -23.69 -7.18 -31.14
CA PRO A 127 -23.47 -7.82 -29.85
C PRO A 127 -22.34 -8.82 -30.04
N ALA A 128 -21.10 -8.35 -29.82
CA ALA A 128 -19.93 -9.19 -29.64
C ALA A 128 -20.38 -10.25 -28.66
N GLY A 129 -20.49 -11.46 -29.19
CA GLY A 129 -21.30 -12.53 -28.62
C GLY A 129 -21.08 -12.62 -27.13
N ASP A 130 -22.19 -12.85 -26.45
CA ASP A 130 -22.33 -13.19 -25.04
C ASP A 130 -21.61 -14.51 -24.67
N ASN A 131 -20.45 -14.76 -25.27
CA ASN A 131 -19.34 -15.51 -24.70
C ASN A 131 -18.55 -14.62 -23.74
N ARG A 132 -19.24 -13.78 -22.95
CA ARG A 132 -18.85 -13.65 -21.55
C ARG A 132 -19.09 -15.03 -20.97
N GLU A 133 -18.12 -15.93 -21.19
CA GLU A 133 -18.01 -17.22 -20.50
C GLU A 133 -18.62 -17.03 -19.13
N GLN A 134 -19.72 -17.73 -18.86
CA GLN A 134 -20.53 -17.52 -17.67
C GLN A 134 -19.60 -17.43 -16.47
N VAL A 135 -19.29 -16.19 -16.06
CA VAL A 135 -18.20 -15.98 -15.12
C VAL A 135 -18.75 -16.45 -13.80
N GLU A 136 -18.30 -17.63 -13.36
CA GLU A 136 -18.75 -18.23 -12.13
C GLU A 136 -18.49 -17.25 -10.99
N ARG A 137 -19.57 -16.83 -10.32
CA ARG A 137 -19.48 -15.88 -9.23
C ARG A 137 -18.98 -16.62 -7.99
N LEU A 138 -17.76 -16.29 -7.55
CA LEU A 138 -17.15 -16.87 -6.36
C LEU A 138 -17.53 -16.03 -5.13
N HIS A 139 -18.30 -16.65 -4.23
CA HIS A 139 -18.65 -16.06 -2.95
C HIS A 139 -17.47 -16.14 -1.98
N ARG A 140 -17.27 -15.08 -1.18
CA ARG A 140 -16.25 -15.03 -0.14
C ARG A 140 -16.54 -16.13 0.90
N PRO A 141 -15.59 -17.05 1.18
CA PRO A 141 -15.74 -18.01 2.27
C PRO A 141 -15.87 -17.30 3.62
N LYS A 142 -16.44 -18.00 4.61
CA LYS A 142 -16.41 -17.51 6.01
C LYS A 142 -14.97 -17.59 6.53
N GLY A 143 -14.55 -16.60 7.33
CA GLY A 143 -13.21 -16.53 7.89
C GLY A 143 -12.31 -15.43 7.31
N GLU A 144 -11.03 -15.49 7.69
CA GLU A 144 -9.95 -14.66 7.14
C GLU A 144 -8.93 -15.54 6.42
N ALA A 145 -8.34 -15.02 5.34
CA ALA A 145 -7.33 -15.77 4.61
C ALA A 145 -6.08 -16.01 5.47
N GLY A 146 -5.68 -17.28 5.61
CA GLY A 146 -4.48 -17.68 6.37
C GLY A 146 -4.62 -17.55 7.89
N ASP A 147 -5.84 -17.60 8.42
CA ASP A 147 -6.11 -17.93 9.84
C ASP A 147 -6.17 -19.47 10.01
N SER A 148 -5.59 -20.00 11.08
CA SER A 148 -5.49 -21.46 11.31
C SER A 148 -6.78 -22.06 11.88
N LYS A 149 -7.50 -21.32 12.72
CA LYS A 149 -8.69 -21.83 13.43
C LYS A 149 -9.96 -21.72 12.57
N ASN A 150 -10.20 -20.55 11.98
CA ASN A 150 -11.42 -20.26 11.22
C ASN A 150 -11.14 -19.69 9.82
N GLY A 151 -9.94 -19.90 9.27
CA GLY A 151 -9.54 -19.34 8.00
C GLY A 151 -9.77 -20.23 6.79
N PHE A 152 -9.35 -19.72 5.64
CA PHE A 152 -9.36 -20.44 4.38
C PHE A 152 -8.08 -20.18 3.59
N ILE A 153 -7.76 -21.09 2.68
CA ILE A 153 -6.65 -20.93 1.74
C ILE A 153 -7.12 -20.06 0.58
N LEU A 154 -6.52 -18.87 0.44
CA LEU A 154 -6.94 -17.87 -0.54
C LEU A 154 -6.80 -18.36 -1.99
N LEU A 155 -5.75 -19.14 -2.27
CA LEU A 155 -5.51 -19.75 -3.59
C LEU A 155 -6.69 -20.63 -4.03
N ASP A 156 -7.14 -21.51 -3.13
CA ASP A 156 -8.25 -22.43 -3.37
C ASP A 156 -9.58 -21.68 -3.49
N ALA A 157 -9.82 -20.73 -2.59
CA ALA A 157 -11.03 -19.90 -2.60
C ALA A 157 -11.16 -19.04 -3.87
N MET A 158 -10.03 -18.70 -4.50
CA MET A 158 -10.02 -18.02 -5.79
C MET A 158 -10.19 -18.96 -6.98
N GLY A 159 -10.17 -20.28 -6.80
CA GLY A 159 -10.21 -21.27 -7.88
C GLY A 159 -8.91 -21.35 -8.68
N LEU A 160 -7.77 -20.99 -8.07
CA LEU A 160 -6.45 -20.96 -8.70
C LEU A 160 -5.53 -22.09 -8.20
N ALA A 161 -6.06 -23.10 -7.51
CA ALA A 161 -5.26 -24.23 -7.00
C ALA A 161 -4.39 -24.91 -8.06
N ASN A 162 -4.86 -24.94 -9.32
CA ASN A 162 -4.14 -25.53 -10.47
C ASN A 162 -3.27 -24.53 -11.25
N ASP A 163 -3.35 -23.23 -10.95
CA ASP A 163 -2.65 -22.16 -11.65
C ASP A 163 -1.96 -21.24 -10.62
N ARG A 164 -0.95 -21.82 -9.97
CA ARG A 164 -0.17 -21.15 -8.93
C ARG A 164 0.63 -19.97 -9.49
N ASP A 165 1.13 -20.08 -10.72
CA ASP A 165 1.92 -19.05 -11.37
C ASP A 165 1.10 -17.76 -11.55
N LEU A 166 -0.16 -17.89 -12.02
CA LEU A 166 -1.06 -16.74 -12.13
C LEU A 166 -1.35 -16.09 -10.77
N TYR A 167 -1.53 -16.89 -9.71
CA TYR A 167 -1.72 -16.37 -8.37
C TYR A 167 -0.51 -15.59 -7.84
N GLU A 168 0.70 -16.12 -8.03
CA GLU A 168 1.94 -15.47 -7.63
C GLU A 168 2.20 -14.17 -8.42
N ASP A 169 1.87 -14.17 -9.72
CA ASP A 169 1.93 -12.98 -10.57
C ASP A 169 0.98 -11.87 -10.11
N ILE A 170 -0.25 -12.24 -9.74
CA ILE A 170 -1.23 -11.31 -9.16
C ILE A 170 -0.71 -10.73 -7.85
N LEU A 171 -0.22 -11.58 -6.93
CA LEU A 171 0.32 -11.14 -5.64
C LEU A 171 1.48 -10.16 -5.83
N ARG A 172 2.42 -10.48 -6.73
CA ARG A 172 3.56 -9.61 -7.03
C ARG A 172 3.11 -8.21 -7.47
N HIS A 173 2.13 -8.13 -8.37
CA HIS A 173 1.60 -6.85 -8.84
C HIS A 173 0.83 -6.10 -7.75
N ILE A 174 0.08 -6.79 -6.90
CA ILE A 174 -0.59 -6.16 -5.75
C ILE A 174 0.45 -5.53 -4.83
N HIS A 175 1.55 -6.22 -4.52
CA HIS A 175 2.62 -5.67 -3.68
C HIS A 175 3.20 -4.38 -4.30
N THR A 176 3.48 -4.41 -5.61
CA THR A 176 3.94 -3.23 -6.36
C THR A 176 2.92 -2.10 -6.32
N ASN A 177 1.63 -2.39 -6.53
CA ASN A 177 0.57 -1.39 -6.57
C ASN A 177 0.28 -0.80 -5.17
N VAL A 178 0.34 -1.61 -4.11
CA VAL A 178 0.24 -1.16 -2.71
C VAL A 178 1.39 -0.22 -2.36
N ALA A 179 2.62 -0.57 -2.74
CA ALA A 179 3.78 0.29 -2.55
C ALA A 179 3.64 1.61 -3.33
N ARG A 180 3.22 1.57 -4.60
CA ARG A 180 2.97 2.76 -5.43
C ARG A 180 1.88 3.67 -4.87
N ALA A 181 0.86 3.10 -4.24
CA ALA A 181 -0.22 3.85 -3.59
C ALA A 181 0.17 4.45 -2.24
N ASN A 182 1.36 4.12 -1.71
CA ASN A 182 1.83 4.52 -0.38
C ASN A 182 0.77 4.22 0.70
N LEU A 183 0.28 2.97 0.73
CA LEU A 183 -0.54 2.47 1.84
C LEU A 183 0.34 2.25 3.06
N ASP A 184 -0.18 2.63 4.23
CA ASP A 184 0.59 2.62 5.47
C ASP A 184 0.43 1.27 6.20
N TYR A 185 1.47 0.44 6.19
CA TYR A 185 1.43 -0.87 6.86
C TYR A 185 1.38 -0.79 8.39
N THR A 186 1.62 0.37 8.99
CA THR A 186 1.50 0.59 10.44
C THR A 186 0.05 0.70 10.89
N VAL A 187 -0.84 1.10 9.98
CA VAL A 187 -2.28 1.32 10.20
C VAL A 187 -3.07 0.06 9.86
N ASP A 188 -4.14 -0.21 10.62
CA ASP A 188 -5.02 -1.34 10.36
C ASP A 188 -5.79 -1.21 9.06
N PHE A 189 -6.05 -2.35 8.41
CA PHE A 189 -6.71 -2.40 7.11
C PHE A 189 -8.04 -1.63 7.08
N ARG A 190 -8.84 -1.73 8.15
CA ARG A 190 -10.13 -1.02 8.30
C ARG A 190 -10.00 0.51 8.37
N ARG A 191 -8.82 1.02 8.72
CA ARG A 191 -8.51 2.45 8.87
C ARG A 191 -7.68 3.01 7.70
N GLN A 192 -7.38 2.19 6.69
CA GLN A 192 -6.72 2.65 5.47
C GLN A 192 -7.60 3.62 4.69
N ASP A 193 -6.99 4.53 3.94
CA ASP A 193 -7.72 5.43 3.06
C ASP A 193 -8.46 4.63 1.96
N PRO A 194 -9.80 4.68 1.90
CA PRO A 194 -10.57 3.96 0.90
C PRO A 194 -10.25 4.41 -0.53
N GLY A 195 -9.81 5.67 -0.72
CA GLY A 195 -9.40 6.18 -2.03
C GLY A 195 -8.19 5.45 -2.60
N LYS A 196 -7.13 5.29 -1.78
CA LYS A 196 -5.94 4.51 -2.11
C LYS A 196 -6.26 3.03 -2.37
N LEU A 197 -7.08 2.39 -1.52
CA LEU A 197 -7.49 0.99 -1.73
C LEU A 197 -8.22 0.82 -3.07
N ALA A 198 -9.18 1.70 -3.38
CA ALA A 198 -9.90 1.67 -4.65
C ALA A 198 -8.96 1.84 -5.86
N ALA A 199 -7.92 2.68 -5.74
CA ALA A 199 -6.91 2.85 -6.78
C ALA A 199 -6.10 1.56 -7.02
N VAL A 200 -5.64 0.90 -5.95
CA VAL A 200 -4.95 -0.40 -6.04
C VAL A 200 -5.83 -1.45 -6.72
N TYR A 201 -7.10 -1.55 -6.34
CA TYR A 201 -8.01 -2.51 -6.95
C TYR A 201 -8.27 -2.21 -8.43
N LYS A 202 -8.47 -0.94 -8.79
CA LYS A 202 -8.70 -0.53 -10.18
C LYS A 202 -7.48 -0.81 -11.07
N LEU A 203 -6.27 -0.55 -10.59
CA LEU A 203 -5.04 -0.84 -11.33
C LEU A 203 -4.85 -2.34 -11.53
N THR A 204 -4.98 -3.12 -10.46
CA THR A 204 -4.79 -4.58 -10.52
C THR A 204 -5.81 -5.25 -11.45
N ARG A 205 -7.09 -4.84 -11.44
CA ARG A 205 -8.09 -5.35 -12.39
C ARG A 205 -7.80 -5.03 -13.85
N LYS A 206 -7.11 -3.92 -14.12
CA LYS A 206 -6.73 -3.55 -15.48
C LYS A 206 -5.62 -4.47 -16.01
N GLU A 207 -4.72 -4.91 -15.12
CA GLU A 207 -3.60 -5.79 -15.43
C GLU A 207 -4.04 -7.26 -15.52
N PHE A 208 -4.99 -7.68 -14.68
CA PHE A 208 -5.47 -9.06 -14.61
C PHE A 208 -6.97 -9.15 -14.92
N PRO A 209 -7.35 -9.46 -16.17
CA PRO A 209 -8.75 -9.67 -16.55
C PRO A 209 -9.47 -10.77 -15.75
N TYR A 210 -8.72 -11.69 -15.13
CA TYR A 210 -9.24 -12.69 -14.20
C TYR A 210 -10.04 -12.09 -13.03
N LEU A 211 -9.59 -10.94 -12.51
CA LEU A 211 -10.12 -10.30 -11.30
C LEU A 211 -11.33 -9.42 -11.60
N THR A 212 -12.32 -9.95 -12.31
CA THR A 212 -13.54 -9.19 -12.59
C THR A 212 -14.43 -9.03 -11.36
N ARG A 213 -15.21 -7.95 -11.31
CA ARG A 213 -16.24 -7.75 -10.26
C ARG A 213 -17.39 -8.75 -10.33
N ALA A 214 -17.60 -9.37 -11.50
CA ALA A 214 -18.58 -10.43 -11.67
C ALA A 214 -18.12 -11.71 -10.96
N ARG A 215 -16.83 -12.07 -11.10
CA ARG A 215 -16.21 -13.21 -10.44
C ARG A 215 -16.03 -12.98 -8.93
N PHE A 216 -15.53 -11.79 -8.55
CA PHE A 216 -15.22 -11.43 -7.17
C PHE A 216 -16.05 -10.22 -6.71
N PRO A 217 -17.26 -10.42 -6.18
CA PRO A 217 -18.09 -9.34 -5.68
C PRO A 217 -17.37 -8.53 -4.60
N LEU A 218 -17.49 -7.20 -4.67
CA LEU A 218 -16.85 -6.26 -3.72
C LEU A 218 -15.32 -6.39 -3.64
N ASP A 219 -14.68 -6.99 -4.66
CA ASP A 219 -13.23 -7.13 -4.73
C ASP A 219 -12.64 -7.89 -3.51
N TRP A 220 -13.39 -8.85 -2.95
CA TRP A 220 -12.99 -9.53 -1.71
C TRP A 220 -11.62 -10.21 -1.80
N ALA A 221 -11.30 -10.83 -2.94
CA ALA A 221 -10.03 -11.50 -3.16
C ALA A 221 -8.85 -10.52 -3.12
N LEU A 222 -9.00 -9.36 -3.78
CA LEU A 222 -8.00 -8.28 -3.75
C LEU A 222 -7.83 -7.72 -2.33
N ALA A 223 -8.92 -7.56 -1.58
CA ALA A 223 -8.88 -7.09 -0.21
C ALA A 223 -8.09 -8.05 0.69
N GLU A 224 -8.30 -9.36 0.59
CA GLU A 224 -7.55 -10.37 1.35
C GLU A 224 -6.06 -10.38 0.99
N MET A 225 -5.71 -10.28 -0.30
CA MET A 225 -4.30 -10.19 -0.73
C MET A 225 -3.61 -8.94 -0.16
N VAL A 226 -4.28 -7.78 -0.17
CA VAL A 226 -3.73 -6.55 0.42
C VAL A 226 -3.58 -6.68 1.94
N LYS A 227 -4.56 -7.27 2.66
CA LYS A 227 -4.44 -7.54 4.10
C LYS A 227 -3.22 -8.40 4.41
N GLN A 228 -3.06 -9.51 3.69
CA GLN A 228 -1.95 -10.44 3.87
C GLN A 228 -0.60 -9.72 3.70
N TYR A 229 -0.44 -8.92 2.65
CA TYR A 229 0.76 -8.12 2.43
C TYR A 229 1.03 -7.13 3.57
N LEU A 230 0.03 -6.34 3.98
CA LEU A 230 0.20 -5.35 5.05
C LEU A 230 0.52 -6.01 6.39
N ARG A 231 -0.13 -7.14 6.72
CA ARG A 231 0.13 -7.94 7.92
C ARG A 231 1.57 -8.45 7.94
N ASN A 232 2.03 -9.03 6.83
CA ASN A 232 3.40 -9.54 6.71
C ASN A 232 4.44 -8.41 6.80
N LYS A 233 4.18 -7.28 6.13
CA LYS A 233 5.08 -6.11 6.19
C LYS A 233 5.18 -5.55 7.60
N ARG A 234 4.07 -5.53 8.33
CA ARG A 234 4.01 -5.13 9.74
C ARG A 234 4.77 -6.09 10.66
N ARG A 235 4.56 -7.41 10.52
CA ARG A 235 5.31 -8.43 11.28
C ARG A 235 6.82 -8.26 11.06
N TYR A 236 7.24 -8.09 9.80
CA TYR A 236 8.64 -7.81 9.46
C TYR A 236 9.15 -6.52 10.12
N ALA A 237 8.37 -5.44 10.07
CA ALA A 237 8.77 -4.17 10.66
C ALA A 237 8.91 -4.24 12.19
N VAL A 238 8.06 -5.01 12.87
CA VAL A 238 8.18 -5.29 14.31
C VAL A 238 9.41 -6.15 14.59
N LYS A 239 9.63 -7.25 13.86
CA LYS A 239 10.81 -8.13 14.00
C LYS A 239 12.13 -7.36 13.82
N ARG A 240 12.14 -6.34 12.96
CA ARG A 240 13.31 -5.47 12.70
C ARG A 240 13.41 -4.25 13.62
N GLY A 241 12.46 -4.05 14.54
CA GLY A 241 12.44 -2.91 15.46
C GLY A 241 12.11 -1.55 14.82
N PHE A 242 11.57 -1.53 13.58
CA PHE A 242 11.10 -0.29 12.95
C PHE A 242 9.78 0.22 13.55
N ILE A 243 8.98 -0.68 14.12
CA ILE A 243 7.73 -0.37 14.81
C ILE A 243 7.77 -1.04 16.18
N ALA A 244 7.28 -0.34 17.20
CA ALA A 244 7.11 -0.87 18.54
C ALA A 244 6.12 -2.07 18.56
N ASN A 245 6.39 -3.07 19.40
CA ASN A 245 5.53 -4.24 19.55
C ASN A 245 4.07 -3.83 19.92
N ARG A 246 3.07 -4.65 19.56
CA ARG A 246 1.64 -4.42 19.88
C ARG A 246 1.45 -4.12 21.37
N GLU A 247 2.11 -4.86 22.26
CA GLU A 247 2.05 -4.64 23.71
C GLU A 247 2.56 -3.26 24.11
N THR A 248 3.72 -2.86 23.60
CA THR A 248 4.29 -1.53 23.87
C THR A 248 3.38 -0.40 23.35
N ARG A 249 2.73 -0.60 22.18
CA ARG A 249 1.76 0.36 21.63
C ARG A 249 0.47 0.40 22.46
N LYS A 250 0.00 -0.75 22.96
CA LYS A 250 -1.16 -0.84 23.85
C LYS A 250 -0.89 -0.10 25.15
N ARG A 251 0.25 -0.36 25.78
CA ARG A 251 0.69 0.33 26.99
C ARG A 251 0.81 1.85 26.79
N GLN A 252 1.43 2.29 25.69
CA GLN A 252 1.49 3.71 25.35
C GLN A 252 0.09 4.34 25.21
N ARG A 253 -0.85 3.64 24.58
CA ARG A 253 -2.24 4.10 24.43
C ARG A 253 -2.98 4.20 25.77
N GLU A 254 -2.73 3.27 26.69
CA GLU A 254 -3.29 3.29 28.04
C GLU A 254 -2.70 4.44 28.87
N GLU A 255 -1.38 4.65 28.81
CA GLU A 255 -0.70 5.76 29.49
C GLU A 255 -1.20 7.13 28.98
N ASP A 256 -1.35 7.29 27.66
CA ASP A 256 -1.91 8.49 27.04
C ASP A 256 -3.38 8.73 27.45
N SER A 257 -4.18 7.66 27.58
CA SER A 257 -5.58 7.74 28.01
C SER A 257 -5.71 8.23 29.45
N VAL A 258 -4.87 7.72 30.37
CA VAL A 258 -4.86 8.13 31.78
C VAL A 258 -4.49 9.62 31.90
N SER A 259 -3.48 10.09 31.15
CA SER A 259 -3.08 11.50 31.18
C SER A 259 -4.19 12.45 30.70
N ASN A 260 -5.01 12.03 29.74
CA ASN A 260 -6.09 12.85 29.21
C ASN A 260 -7.34 12.86 30.12
N SER A 261 -7.54 11.80 30.91
CA SER A 261 -8.66 11.70 31.87
C SER A 261 -8.51 12.66 33.07
N GLN A 262 -7.28 12.92 33.54
CA GLN A 262 -7.03 13.78 34.70
C GLN A 262 -7.23 15.27 34.38
N THR A 263 -6.90 15.71 33.17
CA THR A 263 -7.12 17.11 32.75
C THR A 263 -8.59 17.43 32.49
N LYS A 264 -9.41 16.45 32.09
CA LYS A 264 -10.86 16.64 31.89
C LYS A 264 -11.63 16.81 33.20
N ARG A 265 -11.17 16.19 34.30
CA ARG A 265 -11.79 16.34 35.64
C ARG A 265 -11.61 17.74 36.27
N ARG A 266 -10.66 18.56 35.82
CA ARG A 266 -10.48 19.94 36.35
C ARG A 266 -11.35 21.01 35.69
N ARG A 267 -12.11 20.71 34.63
CA ARG A 267 -12.96 21.71 33.94
C ARG A 267 -14.47 21.46 34.04
N VAL A 268 -14.91 20.34 34.63
CA VAL A 268 -16.34 19.98 34.69
C VAL A 268 -16.78 19.82 36.13
N ALA A 269 -16.86 20.95 36.83
CA ALA A 269 -17.63 21.09 38.08
C ALA A 269 -19.11 21.44 37.78
N GLY A 270 -19.63 21.07 36.61
CA GLY A 270 -21.02 21.30 36.25
C GLY A 270 -21.41 20.50 35.01
N ASN A 271 -22.49 19.73 35.14
CA ASN A 271 -23.19 18.98 34.09
C ASN A 271 -22.77 17.50 33.93
N VAL A 272 -23.36 16.68 34.82
CA VAL A 272 -23.35 15.22 34.83
C VAL A 272 -24.40 14.71 33.86
N GLY A 273 -23.96 14.10 32.76
CA GLY A 273 -24.78 13.25 31.90
C GLY A 273 -24.05 11.91 31.75
N HIS A 274 -24.48 10.93 32.53
CA HIS A 274 -23.99 9.56 32.58
C HIS A 274 -24.45 8.84 31.30
N ILE A 275 -23.51 8.43 30.45
CA ILE A 275 -23.75 7.57 29.29
C ILE A 275 -22.85 6.36 29.49
N ASP A 276 -23.49 5.20 29.65
CA ASP A 276 -22.88 3.88 29.77
C ASP A 276 -22.34 3.45 28.41
N ASP A 277 -21.02 3.49 28.24
CA ASP A 277 -20.32 2.86 27.12
C ASP A 277 -19.81 1.48 27.61
N GLU A 278 -20.66 0.47 27.48
CA GLU A 278 -20.29 -0.95 27.47
C GLU A 278 -19.88 -1.32 26.04
N ASP A 279 -18.61 -1.68 25.79
CA ASP A 279 -18.18 -2.63 24.74
C ASP A 279 -16.64 -2.61 24.58
N GLU A 280 -15.91 -3.26 25.50
CA GLU A 280 -14.53 -3.72 25.26
C GLU A 280 -14.34 -5.12 25.86
N GLN A 281 -14.85 -6.14 25.17
CA GLN A 281 -14.38 -7.52 25.30
C GLN A 281 -13.92 -7.97 23.92
N ASP A 282 -12.62 -8.14 23.73
CA ASP A 282 -12.07 -9.20 22.88
C ASP A 282 -10.53 -9.22 22.93
N GLU A 283 -10.00 -10.45 22.93
CA GLU A 283 -8.58 -10.85 22.76
C GLU A 283 -7.67 -10.85 24.01
N GLN A 284 -7.96 -11.75 24.96
CA GLN A 284 -6.93 -12.56 25.63
C GLN A 284 -6.96 -13.93 24.96
N ASP A 285 -5.84 -14.39 24.38
CA ASP A 285 -5.51 -15.81 24.12
C ASP A 285 -4.32 -15.85 23.14
N GLU A 286 -3.09 -15.67 23.65
CA GLU A 286 -1.85 -16.03 22.92
C GLU A 286 -0.61 -16.08 23.86
N GLN A 287 -0.78 -16.64 25.06
CA GLN A 287 0.32 -17.11 25.91
C GLN A 287 -0.06 -18.53 26.33
N ASP A 288 0.62 -19.55 25.78
CA ASP A 288 0.77 -20.92 26.33
C ASP A 288 1.08 -21.93 25.21
N GLU A 289 2.27 -21.87 24.60
CA GLU A 289 2.82 -22.99 23.79
C GLU A 289 4.36 -23.12 23.89
N GLU A 290 4.95 -22.96 25.09
CA GLU A 290 6.42 -23.10 25.26
C GLU A 290 6.85 -24.06 26.38
N GLU A 291 6.04 -25.05 26.78
CA GLU A 291 6.42 -25.94 27.91
C GLU A 291 6.06 -27.43 27.74
N GLN A 292 6.17 -28.00 26.53
CA GLN A 292 6.05 -29.45 26.34
C GLN A 292 7.07 -30.00 25.34
N ALA A 293 8.36 -30.01 25.72
CA ALA A 293 9.39 -30.78 25.02
C ALA A 293 10.46 -31.35 25.97
N GLU A 294 10.07 -31.81 27.16
CA GLU A 294 10.92 -32.67 28.00
C GLU A 294 10.06 -33.79 28.63
N GLY A 295 9.96 -34.92 27.93
CA GLY A 295 9.29 -36.14 28.39
C GLY A 295 9.77 -37.36 27.63
#